data_AF-A0A929IKL6-F1
#
_entry.id   AF-A0A929IKL6-F1
#
_cell.length_a   1.000
_cell.length_b   1.000
_cell.length_c   1.000
_cell.angle_alpha   90.00
_cell.angle_beta   90.00
_cell.angle_gamma   90.00
#
_symmetry.space_group_name_H-M   'P 1'
#
loop_
_entity.id
_entity.type
_entity.pdbx_description
1 polymer ?
#
loop_
_entity_poly.entity_id
_entity_poly.type
_entity_poly.pdbx_seq_one_letter_code
_entity_poly.pdbx_strand_id
1 'polypeptide(L)'
;MQPYLNRRTLAIVAVAAIILAVGIALFYAARSRQADNDRPPSRFVSVKADKANVRAGPGKRYPVRWVFVQPGIPVEILAEYENWRQIRDWEGQEGWMHAAMLSRKRSVIVTGEKRTLYRRADAASPPVVTLKPGIVAEIEDCNEEWCRVEVRNNRGWLRRGEFWGIEPGEVIE
;
A
#
# COMPACT_ATOMS: atom_id res chain seq x y z
N MET A 1 43.65 9.61 45.09
CA MET A 1 44.12 10.35 43.89
C MET A 1 43.04 10.26 42.82
N GLN A 2 42.18 11.28 42.72
CA GLN A 2 41.20 11.38 41.62
C GLN A 2 41.79 12.32 40.55
N PRO A 3 41.89 11.90 39.28
CA PRO A 3 42.41 12.77 38.24
C PRO A 3 41.37 13.85 37.90
N TYR A 4 41.76 15.12 38.06
CA TYR A 4 40.97 16.27 37.62
C TYR A 4 41.01 16.35 36.08
N LEU A 5 39.91 15.99 35.42
CA LEU A 5 39.72 16.21 33.98
C LEU A 5 39.57 17.71 33.69
N ASN A 6 40.44 18.25 32.85
CA ASN A 6 40.44 19.67 32.46
C ASN A 6 39.16 20.01 31.65
N ARG A 7 38.49 21.12 32.01
CA ARG A 7 37.25 21.59 31.37
C ARG A 7 37.37 21.73 29.84
N ARG A 8 38.56 22.06 29.33
CA ARG A 8 38.81 22.12 27.87
C ARG A 8 38.78 20.74 27.22
N THR A 9 39.34 19.72 27.88
CA THR A 9 39.32 18.34 27.39
C THR A 9 37.90 17.78 27.42
N LEU A 10 37.13 18.09 28.47
CA LEU A 10 35.70 17.72 28.54
C LEU A 10 34.89 18.36 27.41
N ALA A 11 35.14 19.64 27.09
CA ALA A 11 34.45 20.32 25.99
C ALA A 11 34.78 19.73 24.61
N ILE A 12 36.05 19.41 24.35
CA ILE A 12 36.48 18.80 23.07
C ILE A 12 35.85 17.41 22.91
N VAL A 13 35.86 16.59 23.96
CA VAL A 13 35.25 15.25 23.93
C VAL A 13 33.74 15.36 23.71
N ALA A 14 33.06 16.31 24.35
CA ALA A 14 31.63 16.53 24.16
C ALA A 14 31.29 16.95 22.71
N VAL A 15 32.06 17.88 22.13
CA VAL A 15 31.86 18.31 20.73
C VAL A 15 32.13 17.16 19.75
N ALA A 16 33.19 16.38 19.96
CA ALA A 16 33.48 15.21 19.13
C ALA A 16 32.37 14.15 19.22
N ALA A 17 31.83 13.90 20.42
CA ALA A 17 30.71 12.99 20.62
C ALA A 17 29.43 13.47 19.92
N ILE A 18 29.14 14.77 19.94
CA ILE A 18 27.98 15.35 19.22
C ILE A 18 28.16 15.22 17.72
N ILE A 19 29.34 15.54 17.18
CA ILE A 19 29.63 15.39 15.74
C ILE A 19 29.45 13.93 15.31
N LEU A 20 29.96 12.99 16.10
CA LEU A 20 29.79 11.56 15.84
C LEU A 20 28.31 11.15 15.89
N ALA A 21 27.55 11.59 16.90
CA ALA A 21 26.13 11.28 17.01
C ALA A 21 25.30 11.84 15.85
N VAL A 22 25.58 13.08 15.42
CA VAL A 22 24.94 13.70 14.25
C VAL A 22 25.31 12.95 12.97
N GLY A 23 26.59 12.59 12.79
CA GLY A 23 27.04 11.80 11.65
C GLY A 23 26.35 10.43 11.56
N ILE A 24 26.20 9.75 12.70
CA ILE A 24 25.46 8.49 12.81
C ILE A 24 23.97 8.69 12.45
N ALA A 25 23.32 9.72 13.00
CA ALA A 25 21.92 10.02 12.71
C ALA A 25 21.67 10.32 11.23
N LEU A 26 22.54 11.12 10.60
CA LEU A 26 22.49 11.41 9.17
C LEU A 26 22.72 10.16 8.32
N PHE A 27 23.64 9.27 8.72
CA PHE A 27 23.86 8.00 8.05
C PHE A 27 22.63 7.09 8.12
N TYR A 28 21.97 6.97 9.27
CA TYR A 28 20.72 6.22 9.41
C TYR A 28 19.59 6.82 8.56
N ALA A 29 19.42 8.15 8.58
CA ALA A 29 18.40 8.84 7.77
C ALA A 29 18.63 8.64 6.27
N ALA A 30 19.87 8.77 5.79
CA ALA A 30 20.22 8.53 4.38
C ALA A 30 19.94 7.07 3.97
N ARG A 31 20.28 6.10 4.84
CA ARG A 31 20.05 4.68 4.59
C ARG A 31 18.55 4.33 4.51
N SER A 32 17.72 4.95 5.34
CA SER A 32 16.26 4.75 5.30
C SER A 32 15.65 5.21 3.97
N ARG A 33 16.01 6.40 3.48
CA ARG A 33 15.52 6.91 2.18
C ARG A 33 15.93 6.05 0.99
N GLN A 34 17.16 5.53 1.00
CA GLN A 34 17.63 4.62 -0.05
C GLN A 34 16.78 3.33 -0.08
N ALA A 35 16.46 2.77 1.09
CA ALA A 35 15.65 1.57 1.21
C ALA A 35 14.22 1.76 0.68
N ASP A 36 13.62 2.94 0.89
CA ASP A 36 12.30 3.27 0.34
C ASP A 36 12.34 3.39 -1.19
N ASN A 37 13.37 4.01 -1.76
CA ASN A 37 13.54 4.16 -3.20
C ASN A 37 13.79 2.83 -3.93
N ASP A 38 14.43 1.86 -3.26
CA ASP A 38 14.73 0.53 -3.81
C ASP A 38 13.61 -0.50 -3.55
N ARG A 39 12.46 -0.10 -2.97
CA ARG A 39 11.34 -1.01 -2.73
C ARG A 39 10.80 -1.53 -4.07
N PRO A 40 10.57 -2.85 -4.22
CA PRO A 40 9.96 -3.37 -5.43
C PRO A 40 8.59 -2.72 -5.66
N PRO A 41 8.18 -2.53 -6.92
CA PRO A 41 6.87 -1.98 -7.22
C PRO A 41 5.78 -2.81 -6.55
N SER A 42 4.74 -2.11 -6.09
CA SER A 42 3.58 -2.74 -5.45
C SER A 42 3.07 -3.92 -6.26
N ARG A 43 2.81 -5.03 -5.58
CA ARG A 43 2.22 -6.20 -6.22
C ARG A 43 0.71 -6.06 -6.41
N PHE A 44 0.11 -5.01 -5.86
CA PHE A 44 -1.32 -4.70 -6.03
C PHE A 44 -1.60 -3.98 -7.34
N VAL A 45 -2.56 -4.51 -8.07
CA VAL A 45 -3.10 -3.97 -9.32
C VAL A 45 -4.62 -4.06 -9.29
N SER A 46 -5.30 -3.53 -10.31
CA SER A 46 -6.75 -3.64 -10.44
C SER A 46 -7.18 -4.39 -11.70
N VAL A 47 -8.35 -5.01 -11.64
CA VAL A 47 -9.03 -5.58 -12.81
C VAL A 47 -9.47 -4.43 -13.72
N LYS A 48 -9.02 -4.44 -14.98
CA LYS A 48 -9.35 -3.42 -15.98
C LYS A 48 -10.66 -3.70 -16.72
N ALA A 49 -10.95 -4.99 -16.98
CA ALA A 49 -12.04 -5.40 -17.86
C ALA A 49 -13.37 -5.56 -17.09
N ASP A 50 -14.49 -5.29 -17.76
CA ASP A 50 -15.84 -5.55 -17.21
C ASP A 50 -16.08 -7.02 -16.91
N LYS A 51 -15.43 -7.91 -17.68
CA LYS A 51 -15.39 -9.35 -17.42
C LYS A 51 -13.97 -9.87 -17.56
N ALA A 52 -13.44 -10.48 -16.51
CA ALA A 52 -12.09 -11.06 -16.51
C ALA A 52 -12.12 -12.49 -15.96
N ASN A 53 -11.73 -13.45 -16.81
CA ASN A 53 -11.66 -14.86 -16.43
C ASN A 53 -10.40 -15.14 -15.61
N VAL A 54 -10.58 -15.77 -14.45
CA VAL A 54 -9.50 -16.34 -13.66
C VAL A 54 -9.45 -17.84 -13.89
N ARG A 55 -8.27 -18.35 -14.24
CA ARG A 55 -8.06 -19.75 -14.68
C ARG A 55 -7.23 -20.54 -13.70
N ALA A 56 -7.30 -21.86 -13.78
CA ALA A 56 -6.51 -22.76 -12.94
C ALA A 56 -5.00 -22.75 -13.26
N GLY A 57 -4.60 -22.27 -14.44
CA GLY A 57 -3.20 -22.24 -14.88
C GLY A 57 -2.93 -21.13 -15.91
N PRO A 58 -1.64 -20.85 -16.20
CA PRO A 58 -1.22 -19.77 -17.08
C PRO A 58 -1.43 -20.15 -18.55
N GLY A 59 -2.67 -20.07 -19.03
CA GLY A 59 -2.99 -20.41 -20.41
C GLY A 59 -4.49 -20.48 -20.69
N LYS A 60 -4.87 -20.24 -21.95
CA LYS A 60 -6.27 -20.28 -22.39
C LYS A 60 -6.90 -21.69 -22.29
N ARG A 61 -6.07 -22.74 -22.32
CA ARG A 61 -6.51 -24.15 -22.22
C ARG A 61 -6.94 -24.57 -20.81
N TYR A 62 -6.51 -23.86 -19.78
CA TYR A 62 -6.88 -24.19 -18.40
C TYR A 62 -8.32 -23.78 -18.13
N PRO A 63 -9.07 -24.55 -17.33
CA PRO A 63 -10.46 -24.21 -17.01
C PRO A 63 -10.54 -22.88 -16.26
N VAL A 64 -11.64 -22.16 -16.50
CA VAL A 64 -11.99 -20.97 -15.72
C VAL A 64 -12.47 -21.41 -14.35
N ARG A 65 -11.90 -20.85 -13.29
CA ARG A 65 -12.32 -21.10 -11.91
C ARG A 65 -13.43 -20.14 -11.48
N TRP A 66 -13.25 -18.85 -11.78
CA TRP A 66 -14.26 -17.82 -11.56
C TRP A 66 -14.05 -16.63 -12.52
N VAL A 67 -14.98 -15.68 -12.48
CA VAL A 67 -14.99 -14.51 -13.36
C VAL A 67 -15.25 -13.27 -12.51
N PHE A 68 -14.37 -12.28 -12.62
CA PHE A 68 -14.70 -10.93 -12.14
C PHE A 68 -15.65 -10.28 -13.12
N VAL A 69 -16.69 -9.62 -12.59
CA VAL A 69 -17.78 -9.01 -13.38
C VAL A 69 -17.90 -7.50 -13.21
N GLN A 70 -16.85 -6.87 -12.65
CA GLN A 70 -16.72 -5.41 -12.59
C GLN A 70 -15.24 -5.02 -12.62
N PRO A 71 -14.91 -3.86 -13.22
CA PRO A 71 -13.57 -3.31 -13.18
C PRO A 71 -13.25 -2.70 -11.81
N GLY A 72 -11.98 -2.36 -11.60
CA GLY A 72 -11.47 -1.69 -10.40
C GLY A 72 -11.23 -2.61 -9.20
N ILE A 73 -11.62 -3.89 -9.27
CA ILE A 73 -11.36 -4.84 -8.18
C ILE A 73 -9.85 -4.93 -7.95
N PRO A 74 -9.34 -4.69 -6.74
CA PRO A 74 -7.93 -4.91 -6.45
C PRO A 74 -7.60 -6.40 -6.48
N VAL A 75 -6.40 -6.74 -6.92
CA VAL A 75 -5.81 -8.08 -6.81
C VAL A 75 -4.30 -7.96 -6.54
N GLU A 76 -3.75 -8.93 -5.82
CA GLU A 76 -2.31 -9.04 -5.55
C GLU A 76 -1.68 -10.00 -6.56
N ILE A 77 -0.63 -9.59 -7.28
CA ILE A 77 0.12 -10.48 -8.16
C ILE A 77 1.05 -11.34 -7.30
N LEU A 78 0.93 -12.66 -7.35
CA LEU A 78 1.81 -13.58 -6.62
C LEU A 78 2.99 -14.08 -7.47
N ALA A 79 2.75 -14.32 -8.75
CA ALA A 79 3.76 -14.81 -9.69
C ALA A 79 3.46 -14.36 -11.12
N GLU A 80 4.48 -14.43 -11.97
CA GLU A 80 4.41 -14.04 -13.38
C GLU A 80 4.88 -15.19 -14.27
N TYR A 81 4.15 -15.46 -15.35
CA TYR A 81 4.54 -16.42 -16.38
C TYR A 81 4.09 -15.93 -17.74
N GLU A 82 5.05 -15.56 -18.61
CA GLU A 82 4.76 -14.93 -19.90
C GLU A 82 3.75 -13.77 -19.75
N ASN A 83 2.60 -13.86 -20.44
CA ASN A 83 1.51 -12.89 -20.40
C ASN A 83 0.47 -13.18 -19.31
N TRP A 84 0.75 -14.09 -18.39
CA TRP A 84 -0.13 -14.48 -17.30
C TRP A 84 0.40 -14.02 -15.95
N ARG A 85 -0.53 -13.64 -15.07
CA ARG A 85 -0.26 -13.27 -13.69
C ARG A 85 -1.06 -14.19 -12.79
N GLN A 86 -0.37 -14.87 -11.88
CA GLN A 86 -1.04 -15.52 -10.76
C GLN A 86 -1.48 -14.41 -9.83
N ILE A 87 -2.75 -14.34 -9.53
CA ILE A 87 -3.36 -13.32 -8.69
C ILE A 87 -3.97 -13.95 -7.45
N ARG A 88 -4.04 -13.17 -6.37
CA ARG A 88 -4.86 -13.41 -5.19
C ARG A 88 -5.91 -12.32 -5.08
N ASP A 89 -7.14 -12.70 -4.79
CA ASP A 89 -8.22 -11.76 -4.51
C ASP A 89 -8.35 -11.43 -3.01
N TRP A 90 -9.29 -10.56 -2.67
CA TRP A 90 -9.52 -10.12 -1.28
C TRP A 90 -10.07 -11.22 -0.38
N GLU A 91 -10.55 -12.33 -0.93
CA GLU A 91 -11.01 -13.52 -0.19
C GLU A 91 -9.89 -14.56 -0.04
N GLY A 92 -8.70 -14.29 -0.59
CA GLY A 92 -7.55 -15.18 -0.55
C GLY A 92 -7.56 -16.25 -1.65
N GLN A 93 -8.47 -16.18 -2.63
CA GLN A 93 -8.54 -17.14 -3.72
C GLN A 93 -7.45 -16.86 -4.76
N GLU A 94 -6.80 -17.92 -5.24
CA GLU A 94 -5.69 -17.83 -6.18
C GLU A 94 -5.98 -18.45 -7.54
N GLY A 95 -5.49 -17.80 -8.59
CA GLY A 95 -5.62 -18.27 -9.96
C GLY A 95 -4.88 -17.40 -10.96
N TRP A 96 -5.01 -17.69 -12.24
CA TRP A 96 -4.25 -17.05 -13.31
C TRP A 96 -5.12 -16.15 -14.18
N MET A 97 -4.69 -14.91 -14.38
CA MET A 97 -5.34 -13.95 -15.26
C MET A 97 -4.36 -13.46 -16.33
N HIS A 98 -4.86 -13.20 -17.53
CA HIS A 98 -4.06 -12.61 -18.58
C HIS A 98 -3.74 -11.14 -18.24
N ALA A 99 -2.48 -10.72 -18.37
CA ALA A 99 -2.01 -9.39 -17.98
C ALA A 99 -2.78 -8.23 -18.64
N ALA A 100 -3.27 -8.42 -19.88
CA ALA A 100 -4.10 -7.43 -20.56
C ALA A 100 -5.44 -7.11 -19.87
N MET A 101 -5.89 -7.96 -18.94
CA MET A 101 -7.09 -7.74 -18.12
C MET A 101 -6.80 -6.91 -16.86
N LEU A 102 -5.53 -6.58 -16.60
CA LEU A 102 -5.08 -5.87 -15.40
C LEU A 102 -4.66 -4.43 -15.73
N SER A 103 -4.75 -3.56 -14.73
CA SER A 103 -4.31 -2.17 -14.77
C SER A 103 -3.46 -1.86 -13.53
N ARG A 104 -2.42 -1.04 -13.69
CA ARG A 104 -1.62 -0.55 -12.55
C ARG A 104 -2.36 0.47 -11.69
N LYS A 105 -3.56 0.90 -12.12
CA LYS A 105 -4.42 1.80 -11.38
C LYS A 105 -4.73 1.22 -10.00
N ARG A 106 -4.48 2.00 -8.94
CA ARG A 106 -4.58 1.55 -7.56
C ARG A 106 -6.00 1.72 -7.04
N SER A 107 -6.46 0.70 -6.34
CA SER A 107 -7.83 0.60 -5.84
C SER A 107 -7.86 -0.21 -4.56
N VAL A 108 -8.93 -0.04 -3.81
CA VAL A 108 -9.21 -0.79 -2.58
C VAL A 108 -10.60 -1.35 -2.62
N ILE A 109 -10.83 -2.39 -1.83
CA ILE A 109 -12.16 -2.97 -1.59
C ILE A 109 -12.43 -3.01 -0.10
N VAL A 110 -13.61 -2.54 0.29
CA VAL A 110 -14.06 -2.60 1.68
C VAL A 110 -14.39 -4.05 2.05
N THR A 111 -13.83 -4.53 3.15
CA THR A 111 -14.02 -5.90 3.65
C THR A 111 -14.55 -5.89 5.09
N GLY A 112 -15.17 -7.00 5.51
CA GLY A 112 -15.71 -7.15 6.86
C GLY A 112 -17.00 -6.34 7.10
N GLU A 113 -16.88 -5.19 7.73
CA GLU A 113 -18.01 -4.34 8.15
C GLU A 113 -18.13 -3.06 7.32
N LYS A 114 -19.17 -2.26 7.59
CA LYS A 114 -19.35 -0.97 6.92
C LYS A 114 -18.28 0.02 7.37
N ARG A 115 -17.78 0.84 6.43
CA ARG A 115 -16.72 1.83 6.68
C ARG A 115 -17.17 3.21 6.27
N THR A 116 -16.68 4.23 6.95
CA THR A 116 -17.10 5.62 6.71
C THR A 116 -15.94 6.39 6.10
N LEU A 117 -16.21 7.10 5.00
CA LEU A 117 -15.30 8.09 4.46
C LEU A 117 -15.46 9.38 5.24
N TYR A 118 -14.34 9.99 5.62
CA TYR A 118 -14.29 11.26 6.35
C TYR A 118 -13.82 12.39 5.45
N ARG A 119 -14.26 13.63 5.73
CA ARG A 119 -13.84 14.80 4.93
C ARG A 119 -12.34 15.11 5.06
N ARG A 120 -11.72 14.75 6.19
CA ARG A 120 -10.29 14.88 6.48
C ARG A 120 -9.76 13.53 6.99
N ALA A 121 -8.43 13.38 7.01
CA ALA A 121 -7.70 12.26 7.62
C ALA A 121 -7.82 12.28 9.17
N ASP A 122 -9.05 12.25 9.67
CA ASP A 122 -9.41 12.36 11.08
C ASP A 122 -10.79 11.74 11.28
N ALA A 123 -10.90 10.79 12.21
CA ALA A 123 -12.16 10.11 12.53
C ALA A 123 -13.19 11.04 13.20
N ALA A 124 -12.77 12.17 13.77
CA ALA A 124 -13.67 13.19 14.31
C ALA A 124 -14.18 14.17 13.24
N SER A 125 -13.67 14.10 12.01
CA SER A 125 -14.13 14.93 10.90
C SER A 125 -15.57 14.57 10.48
N PRO A 126 -16.33 15.50 9.86
CA PRO A 126 -17.64 15.16 9.31
C PRO A 126 -17.58 13.95 8.33
N PRO A 127 -18.54 13.02 8.42
CA PRO A 127 -18.63 11.89 7.49
C PRO A 127 -19.09 12.38 6.11
N VAL A 128 -18.59 11.73 5.06
CA VAL A 128 -18.97 11.96 3.66
C VAL A 128 -19.98 10.90 3.22
N VAL A 129 -19.62 9.63 3.35
CA VAL A 129 -20.47 8.49 2.95
C VAL A 129 -20.07 7.23 3.72
N THR A 130 -21.04 6.36 4.01
CA THR A 130 -20.77 5.02 4.55
C THR A 130 -20.81 3.97 3.44
N LEU A 131 -19.71 3.24 3.28
CA LEU A 131 -19.53 2.15 2.33
C LEU A 131 -19.89 0.82 2.96
N LYS A 132 -20.51 -0.05 2.16
CA LYS A 132 -20.73 -1.46 2.52
C LYS A 132 -19.52 -2.31 2.11
N PRO A 133 -19.34 -3.50 2.71
CA PRO A 133 -18.41 -4.49 2.19
C PRO A 133 -18.66 -4.78 0.70
N GLY A 134 -17.58 -5.00 -0.05
CA GLY A 134 -17.60 -5.22 -1.49
C GLY A 134 -17.56 -3.95 -2.35
N ILE A 135 -17.66 -2.76 -1.75
CA ILE A 135 -17.50 -1.51 -2.49
C ILE A 135 -16.03 -1.29 -2.83
N VAL A 136 -15.78 -1.04 -4.11
CA VAL A 136 -14.48 -0.68 -4.66
C VAL A 136 -14.33 0.84 -4.67
N ALA A 137 -13.15 1.33 -4.30
CA ALA A 137 -12.76 2.73 -4.40
C ALA A 137 -11.38 2.86 -5.04
N GLU A 138 -11.17 3.93 -5.80
CA GLU A 138 -9.88 4.29 -6.37
C GLU A 138 -9.04 5.05 -5.33
N ILE A 139 -7.74 4.78 -5.28
CA ILE A 139 -6.82 5.51 -4.40
C ILE A 139 -6.34 6.77 -5.12
N GLU A 140 -6.46 7.92 -4.47
CA GLU A 140 -5.82 9.16 -4.90
C GLU A 140 -4.47 9.37 -4.20
N ASP A 141 -4.42 9.17 -2.89
CA ASP A 141 -3.26 9.41 -2.02
C ASP A 141 -3.36 8.50 -0.80
N CYS A 142 -2.25 7.98 -0.29
CA CYS A 142 -2.20 7.21 0.95
C CYS A 142 -0.95 7.55 1.76
N ASN A 143 -1.15 7.95 3.01
CA ASN A 143 -0.09 8.00 4.00
C ASN A 143 -0.14 6.75 4.91
N GLU A 144 0.68 6.72 5.97
CA GLU A 144 0.81 5.57 6.88
C GLU A 144 -0.48 5.18 7.64
N GLU A 145 -1.47 6.06 7.72
CA GLU A 145 -2.69 5.83 8.51
C GLU A 145 -3.99 5.98 7.71
N TRP A 146 -3.98 6.82 6.69
CA TRP A 146 -5.16 7.25 5.96
C TRP A 146 -4.93 7.21 4.46
N CYS A 147 -5.97 6.79 3.75
CA CYS A 147 -6.02 6.81 2.31
C CYS A 147 -7.15 7.70 1.83
N ARG A 148 -6.80 8.69 1.01
CA ARG A 148 -7.76 9.45 0.25
C ARG A 148 -8.22 8.60 -0.93
N VAL A 149 -9.53 8.39 -1.03
CA VAL A 149 -10.13 7.55 -2.04
C VAL A 149 -11.29 8.25 -2.73
N GLU A 150 -11.52 7.89 -3.99
CA GLU A 150 -12.69 8.27 -4.76
C GLU A 150 -13.59 7.07 -5.01
N VAL A 151 -14.87 7.22 -4.69
CA VAL A 151 -15.91 6.21 -4.92
C VAL A 151 -17.12 6.87 -5.57
N ARG A 152 -17.32 6.56 -6.85
CA ARG A 152 -18.27 7.26 -7.73
C ARG A 152 -17.92 8.75 -7.78
N ASN A 153 -18.74 9.61 -7.15
CA ASN A 153 -18.53 11.05 -7.09
C ASN A 153 -18.25 11.54 -5.66
N ASN A 154 -17.94 10.63 -4.73
CA ASN A 154 -17.60 10.97 -3.36
C ASN A 154 -16.11 10.80 -3.14
N ARG A 155 -15.48 11.84 -2.60
CA ARG A 155 -14.07 11.83 -2.20
C ARG A 155 -13.95 12.04 -0.70
N GLY A 156 -13.08 11.26 -0.08
CA GLY A 156 -12.85 11.32 1.35
C GLY A 156 -11.71 10.42 1.79
N TRP A 157 -11.47 10.41 3.09
CA TRP A 157 -10.40 9.67 3.73
C TRP A 157 -10.96 8.42 4.41
N LEU A 158 -10.34 7.29 4.13
CA LEU A 158 -10.63 5.99 4.69
C LEU A 158 -9.44 5.54 5.52
N ARG A 159 -9.67 4.97 6.70
CA ARG A 159 -8.57 4.59 7.59
C ARG A 159 -7.94 3.29 7.09
N ARG A 160 -6.61 3.18 7.17
CA ARG A 160 -5.93 1.91 6.87
C ARG A 160 -6.43 0.80 7.80
N GLY A 161 -6.47 -0.42 7.25
CA GLY A 161 -7.03 -1.59 7.94
C GLY A 161 -8.55 -1.73 7.79
N GLU A 162 -9.24 -0.73 7.24
CA GLU A 162 -10.67 -0.80 6.96
C GLU A 162 -11.00 -1.43 5.58
N PHE A 163 -9.98 -1.72 4.78
CA PHE A 163 -10.08 -2.19 3.41
C PHE A 163 -8.88 -3.06 3.03
N TRP A 164 -8.96 -3.70 1.87
CA TRP A 164 -7.89 -4.49 1.25
C TRP A 164 -7.48 -3.89 -0.11
N GLY A 165 -6.22 -4.03 -0.52
CA GLY A 165 -5.74 -3.52 -1.83
C GLY A 165 -4.44 -2.71 -1.81
N ILE A 166 -3.79 -2.59 -0.64
CA ILE A 166 -2.49 -1.91 -0.48
C ILE A 166 -1.55 -2.78 0.37
N GLU A 167 -0.25 -2.62 0.16
CA GLU A 167 0.74 -3.29 1.00
C GLU A 167 0.82 -2.64 2.39
N PRO A 168 1.25 -3.38 3.43
CA PRO A 168 1.58 -2.79 4.72
C PRO A 168 2.64 -1.68 4.58
N GLY A 169 2.37 -0.51 5.19
CA GLY A 169 3.27 0.64 5.19
C GLY A 169 3.49 1.33 3.85
N GLU A 170 2.79 0.92 2.79
CA GLU A 170 2.91 1.56 1.47
C GLU A 170 2.35 2.98 1.48
N VAL A 171 3.16 3.96 1.08
CA VAL A 171 2.76 5.35 0.85
C VAL A 171 2.54 5.56 -0.65
N ILE A 172 1.48 6.29 -1.02
CA ILE A 172 1.09 6.56 -2.41
C ILE A 172 0.92 8.07 -2.55
N GLU A 173 1.65 8.67 -3.48
CA GLU A 173 1.59 10.11 -3.82
C GLU A 173 0.84 10.38 -5.13
#